data_AF-A0A243S0B0-F1
#
_entry.id   AF-A0A243S0B0-F1
#
_cell.length_a   1.000
_cell.length_b   1.000
_cell.length_c   1.000
_cell.angle_alpha   90.00
_cell.angle_beta   90.00
_cell.angle_gamma   90.00
#
_symmetry.space_group_name_H-M   'P 1'
#
loop_
_entity.id
_entity.type
_entity.pdbx_description
1 polymer ?
#
loop_
_entity_poly.entity_id
_entity_poly.type
_entity_poly.pdbx_seq_one_letter_code
_entity_poly.pdbx_strand_id
1 'polypeptide(L)'
;MDTYLLPAAMRELPPPWHDLTYRRSQALEALAPTEERREQARHVLRACLPDRRQSVHDWDEELRDFYDDRDDHTLDEADAWLTRIMTTTSQVTRERVVQVVRTWADMGIPTVPEPPTEQWVDRVAAEWAASVRQALAYDAFSFIERATTAGLLNDAEAEDAALLAAAFVRVGVAVEAAVRVLVSLGRPRGEQALMELVRDDAVRDFRPYVRSRLLGLRRSVYEIRAREATRDEEPLLPEGLRDLPYSWQNDFGWGATAPDSHSLARARSALEACLAVERAPDDAQMRSDAPADCSAIAEVVRALMPYPRLVTRERMNEAWRECQSLGFDFQGMDAASFAKVWCTRIADRVTAAVFRWLADLPQGAGAAGDKEPAVLSATALWAAELAERCVRCGSAVEEAIWFLHRTDDVPGSRAALARLAFDPSLPVTTRNAAQEWAH
;
A
#
# COMPACT_ATOMS: atom_id res chain seq x y z
N MET A 1 2.26 31.97 -38.08
CA MET A 1 1.91 32.46 -36.73
C MET A 1 1.97 31.23 -35.86
N ASP A 2 2.85 31.20 -34.87
CA ASP A 2 3.15 29.96 -34.15
C ASP A 2 1.97 29.52 -33.27
N THR A 3 1.71 28.22 -33.27
CA THR A 3 0.65 27.60 -32.49
C THR A 3 1.21 27.21 -31.13
N TYR A 4 0.93 28.00 -30.11
CA TYR A 4 1.38 27.74 -28.73
C TYR A 4 0.64 26.55 -28.11
N LEU A 5 1.40 25.64 -27.49
CA LEU A 5 0.84 24.45 -26.82
C LEU A 5 0.56 24.69 -25.33
N LEU A 6 1.12 25.76 -24.77
CA LEU A 6 0.93 26.16 -23.37
C LEU A 6 0.05 27.42 -23.26
N PRO A 7 -0.79 27.52 -22.21
CA PRO A 7 -1.58 28.71 -21.93
C PRO A 7 -0.71 29.95 -21.73
N ALA A 8 -1.27 31.14 -21.96
CA ALA A 8 -0.57 32.42 -21.76
C ALA A 8 0.08 32.55 -20.38
N ALA A 9 -0.63 32.15 -19.32
CA ALA A 9 -0.13 32.19 -17.95
C ALA A 9 1.16 31.37 -17.75
N MET A 10 1.33 30.25 -18.45
CA MET A 10 2.57 29.46 -18.38
C MET A 10 3.71 30.07 -19.22
N ARG A 11 3.37 30.72 -20.33
CA ARG A 11 4.37 31.36 -21.23
C ARG A 11 5.00 32.60 -20.62
N GLU A 12 4.31 33.22 -19.67
CA GLU A 12 4.70 34.48 -19.01
C GLU A 12 5.33 34.26 -17.63
N LEU A 13 5.66 33.02 -17.27
CA LEU A 13 6.29 32.71 -15.98
C LEU A 13 7.66 33.42 -15.83
N PRO A 14 8.02 33.88 -14.62
CA PRO A 14 9.31 34.53 -14.40
C PRO A 14 10.46 33.50 -14.31
N PRO A 15 11.74 33.92 -14.40
CA PRO A 15 12.87 33.08 -14.01
C PRO A 15 12.80 32.67 -12.53
N PRO A 16 13.22 31.45 -12.15
CA PRO A 16 13.69 30.36 -13.02
C PRO A 16 12.54 29.49 -13.59
N TRP A 17 11.28 29.76 -13.27
CA TRP A 17 10.13 28.92 -13.59
C TRP A 17 9.83 28.75 -15.09
N HIS A 18 10.22 29.70 -15.94
CA HIS A 18 10.07 29.55 -17.39
C HIS A 18 11.17 28.71 -18.06
N ASP A 19 12.26 28.36 -17.37
CA ASP A 19 13.37 27.56 -17.91
C ASP A 19 12.97 26.08 -17.99
N LEU A 20 13.09 25.45 -19.16
CA LEU A 20 12.76 24.03 -19.35
C LEU A 20 13.99 23.12 -19.33
N THR A 21 15.18 23.68 -19.16
CA THR A 21 16.42 22.90 -19.09
C THR A 21 16.66 22.34 -17.69
N TYR A 22 17.58 21.36 -17.57
CA TYR A 22 18.00 20.77 -16.29
C TYR A 22 18.52 21.80 -15.26
N ARG A 23 18.91 23.01 -15.72
CA ARG A 23 19.38 24.09 -14.85
C ARG A 23 18.27 24.65 -13.97
N ARG A 24 17.00 24.54 -14.39
CA ARG A 24 15.84 24.97 -13.60
C ARG A 24 15.83 24.30 -12.23
N SER A 25 15.88 22.97 -12.18
CA SER A 25 15.78 22.22 -10.92
C SER A 25 16.94 22.57 -9.98
N GLN A 26 18.16 22.69 -10.49
CA GLN A 26 19.33 23.14 -9.70
C GLN A 26 19.14 24.56 -9.14
N ALA A 27 18.64 25.48 -9.97
CA ALA A 27 18.38 26.85 -9.54
C ALA A 27 17.28 26.90 -8.46
N LEU A 28 16.21 26.11 -8.61
CA LEU A 28 15.12 26.03 -7.66
C LEU A 28 15.55 25.40 -6.34
N GLU A 29 16.39 24.36 -6.35
CA GLU A 29 16.95 23.75 -5.15
C GLU A 29 17.74 24.76 -4.31
N ALA A 30 18.60 25.56 -4.95
CA ALA A 30 19.40 26.59 -4.30
C ALA A 30 18.57 27.82 -3.85
N LEU A 31 17.33 27.94 -4.33
CA LEU A 31 16.50 29.12 -4.11
C LEU A 31 15.91 29.14 -2.70
N ALA A 32 16.22 30.19 -1.93
CA ALA A 32 15.62 30.40 -0.61
C ALA A 32 14.10 30.68 -0.70
N PRO A 33 13.27 30.08 0.15
CA PRO A 33 11.81 30.21 0.14
C PRO A 33 11.29 31.50 0.79
N THR A 34 11.57 32.65 0.18
CA THR A 34 10.99 33.95 0.58
C THR A 34 9.49 33.99 0.27
N GLU A 35 8.73 34.88 0.93
CA GLU A 35 7.28 35.03 0.71
C GLU A 35 6.92 35.26 -0.76
N GLU A 36 7.61 36.19 -1.43
CA GLU A 36 7.43 36.46 -2.86
C GLU A 36 7.63 35.19 -3.71
N ARG A 37 8.64 34.39 -3.40
CA ARG A 37 8.95 33.17 -4.16
C ARG A 37 7.96 32.04 -3.87
N ARG A 38 7.41 31.98 -2.65
CA ARG A 38 6.32 31.06 -2.33
C ARG A 38 5.05 31.44 -3.07
N GLU A 39 4.74 32.73 -3.21
CA GLU A 39 3.62 33.17 -4.05
C GLU A 39 3.86 32.87 -5.53
N GLN A 40 5.09 33.06 -6.03
CA GLN A 40 5.45 32.65 -7.39
C GLN A 40 5.25 31.14 -7.61
N ALA A 41 5.65 30.29 -6.66
CA ALA A 41 5.43 28.84 -6.77
C ALA A 41 3.92 28.50 -6.81
N ARG A 42 3.09 29.14 -5.99
CA ARG A 42 1.62 28.96 -6.04
C ARG A 42 1.02 29.48 -7.34
N HIS A 43 1.52 30.60 -7.87
CA HIS A 43 1.13 31.09 -9.19
C HIS A 43 1.48 30.10 -10.32
N VAL A 44 2.67 29.48 -10.26
CA VAL A 44 3.07 28.42 -11.21
C VAL A 44 2.10 27.25 -11.14
N LEU A 45 1.73 26.79 -9.94
CA LEU A 45 0.72 25.73 -9.78
C LEU A 45 -0.62 26.11 -10.41
N ARG A 46 -1.13 27.32 -10.16
CA ARG A 46 -2.37 27.81 -10.78
C ARG A 46 -2.29 27.84 -12.31
N ALA A 47 -1.14 28.24 -12.86
CA ALA A 47 -0.91 28.26 -14.30
C ALA A 47 -0.79 26.85 -14.92
N CYS A 48 -0.27 25.88 -14.17
CA CYS A 48 -0.07 24.51 -14.63
C CYS A 48 -1.30 23.61 -14.46
N LEU A 49 -2.28 24.01 -13.64
CA LEU A 49 -3.48 23.22 -13.37
C LEU A 49 -4.36 23.13 -14.63
N PRO A 50 -4.57 21.92 -15.20
CA PRO A 50 -5.43 21.77 -16.37
C PRO A 50 -6.92 21.90 -16.01
N ASP A 51 -7.73 22.33 -16.98
CA ASP A 51 -9.19 22.43 -16.85
C ASP A 51 -9.89 21.06 -16.83
N ARG A 52 -9.19 20.00 -17.24
CA ARG A 52 -9.73 18.64 -17.37
C ARG A 52 -8.77 17.61 -16.79
N ARG A 53 -9.35 16.49 -16.37
CA ARG A 53 -8.61 15.31 -15.90
C ARG A 53 -7.71 14.75 -17.02
N GLN A 54 -6.52 14.32 -16.63
CA GLN A 54 -5.50 13.70 -17.47
C GLN A 54 -5.13 12.32 -16.89
N SER A 55 -6.12 11.46 -16.59
CA SER A 55 -5.83 10.11 -16.08
C SER A 55 -5.34 9.20 -17.20
N VAL A 56 -4.28 8.43 -16.93
CA VAL A 56 -3.75 7.36 -17.81
C VAL A 56 -4.81 6.27 -18.08
N HIS A 57 -5.85 6.18 -17.25
CA HIS A 57 -6.99 5.28 -17.47
C HIS A 57 -8.07 5.85 -18.38
N ASP A 58 -8.13 7.18 -18.54
CA ASP A 58 -9.00 7.84 -19.53
C ASP A 58 -8.40 7.75 -20.95
N TRP A 59 -7.16 7.28 -21.05
CA TRP A 59 -6.46 7.07 -22.30
C TRP A 59 -6.90 5.75 -22.95
N ASP A 60 -6.96 5.74 -24.28
CA ASP A 60 -7.20 4.50 -25.01
C ASP A 60 -6.03 3.52 -24.85
N GLU A 61 -6.27 2.26 -25.19
CA GLU A 61 -5.31 1.16 -25.06
C GLU A 61 -4.03 1.44 -25.87
N GLU A 62 -4.15 2.09 -27.03
CA GLU A 62 -3.02 2.45 -27.88
C GLU A 62 -2.11 3.52 -27.24
N LEU A 63 -2.69 4.53 -26.58
CA LEU A 63 -1.94 5.54 -25.85
C LEU A 63 -1.32 4.98 -24.57
N ARG A 64 -1.97 3.99 -23.95
CA ARG A 64 -1.48 3.31 -22.75
C ARG A 64 -0.32 2.39 -23.09
N ASP A 65 -0.39 1.61 -24.16
CA ASP A 65 0.72 0.78 -24.64
C ASP A 65 1.92 1.65 -25.02
N PHE A 66 1.69 2.79 -25.67
CA PHE A 66 2.74 3.78 -25.94
C PHE A 66 3.39 4.36 -24.66
N TYR A 67 2.65 4.39 -23.55
CA TYR A 67 3.13 4.87 -22.26
C TYR A 67 3.76 3.75 -21.42
N ASP A 68 3.30 2.51 -21.49
CA ASP A 68 3.92 1.36 -20.82
C ASP A 68 5.27 1.00 -21.48
N ASP A 69 5.44 1.31 -22.77
CA ASP A 69 6.73 1.30 -23.46
C ASP A 69 7.68 2.45 -23.00
N ARG A 70 7.28 3.31 -22.03
CA ARG A 70 8.12 4.42 -21.49
C ARG A 70 9.36 4.00 -20.72
N ASP A 71 9.48 2.73 -20.33
CA ASP A 71 10.69 2.24 -19.64
C ASP A 71 11.90 2.12 -20.60
N ASP A 72 11.74 2.48 -21.88
CA ASP A 72 12.84 2.63 -22.82
C ASP A 72 13.50 4.02 -22.72
N HIS A 73 14.83 4.03 -22.58
CA HIS A 73 15.73 5.20 -22.52
C HIS A 73 15.61 6.22 -23.68
N THR A 74 14.75 5.96 -24.67
CA THR A 74 14.55 6.80 -25.87
C THR A 74 13.77 8.09 -25.58
N LEU A 75 12.95 8.14 -24.52
CA LEU A 75 12.18 9.34 -24.17
C LEU A 75 12.94 10.36 -23.32
N ASP A 76 13.86 9.93 -22.47
CA ASP A 76 14.78 10.86 -21.78
C ASP A 76 15.64 11.63 -22.80
N GLU A 77 16.05 10.93 -23.86
CA GLU A 77 16.73 11.55 -25.00
C GLU A 77 15.79 12.48 -25.77
N ALA A 78 14.54 12.08 -25.99
CA ALA A 78 13.52 12.90 -26.64
C ALA A 78 13.24 14.21 -25.90
N ASP A 79 13.03 14.16 -24.58
CA ASP A 79 12.83 15.33 -23.72
C ASP A 79 14.10 16.20 -23.68
N ALA A 80 15.29 15.61 -23.69
CA ALA A 80 16.54 16.36 -23.81
C ALA A 80 16.65 17.12 -25.15
N TRP A 81 16.19 16.53 -26.27
CA TRP A 81 16.11 17.20 -27.57
C TRP A 81 15.09 18.34 -27.58
N LEU A 82 13.89 18.08 -27.05
CA LEU A 82 12.81 19.06 -26.98
C LEU A 82 13.22 20.25 -26.10
N THR A 83 13.82 20.01 -24.93
CA THR A 83 14.32 21.08 -24.04
C THR A 83 15.51 21.84 -24.61
N ARG A 84 16.33 21.24 -25.48
CA ARG A 84 17.42 21.94 -26.20
C ARG A 84 16.91 22.90 -27.25
N ILE A 85 15.81 22.57 -27.93
CA ILE A 85 15.20 23.40 -28.98
C ILE A 85 14.18 24.39 -28.40
N MET A 86 13.49 24.01 -27.32
CA MET A 86 12.49 24.80 -26.62
C MET A 86 12.92 24.96 -25.16
N THR A 87 13.91 25.84 -24.94
CA THR A 87 14.52 26.02 -23.62
C THR A 87 13.64 26.80 -22.65
N THR A 88 12.56 27.44 -23.13
CA THR A 88 11.64 28.20 -22.29
C THR A 88 10.17 27.88 -22.57
N THR A 89 9.29 28.08 -21.59
CA THR A 89 7.83 27.85 -21.73
C THR A 89 7.21 28.65 -22.89
N SER A 90 7.70 29.86 -23.15
CA SER A 90 7.28 30.69 -24.29
C SER A 90 7.66 30.14 -25.66
N GLN A 91 8.57 29.16 -25.72
CA GLN A 91 9.02 28.51 -26.96
C GLN A 91 8.29 27.21 -27.25
N VAL A 92 7.39 26.76 -26.36
CA VAL A 92 6.65 25.51 -26.55
C VAL A 92 5.54 25.70 -27.58
N THR A 93 5.88 25.44 -28.84
CA THR A 93 5.01 25.61 -30.02
C THR A 93 4.97 24.33 -30.85
N ARG A 94 3.84 24.14 -31.56
CA ARG A 94 3.67 23.00 -32.47
C ARG A 94 4.74 22.98 -33.56
N GLU A 95 5.10 24.13 -34.10
CA GLU A 95 6.05 24.27 -35.20
C GLU A 95 7.46 23.81 -34.78
N ARG A 96 7.85 24.04 -33.52
CA ARG A 96 9.12 23.52 -33.00
C ARG A 96 9.06 22.02 -32.72
N VAL A 97 7.92 21.48 -32.29
CA VAL A 97 7.71 20.03 -32.19
C VAL A 97 7.85 19.37 -33.58
N VAL A 98 7.26 19.96 -34.63
CA VAL A 98 7.43 19.50 -36.02
C VAL A 98 8.90 19.45 -36.42
N GLN A 99 9.68 20.48 -36.06
CA GLN A 99 11.12 20.50 -36.35
C GLN A 99 11.85 19.34 -35.66
N VAL A 100 11.54 19.08 -34.39
CA VAL A 100 12.15 17.99 -33.62
C VAL A 100 11.78 16.63 -34.22
N VAL A 101 10.49 16.39 -34.46
CA VAL A 101 9.98 15.14 -35.02
C VAL A 101 10.57 14.86 -36.41
N ARG A 102 10.71 15.89 -37.27
CA ARG A 102 11.39 15.76 -38.57
C ARG A 102 12.86 15.37 -38.39
N THR A 103 13.56 16.00 -37.45
CA THR A 103 14.96 15.66 -37.17
C THR A 103 15.09 14.21 -36.70
N TRP A 104 14.17 13.73 -35.86
CA TRP A 104 14.15 12.33 -35.42
C TRP A 104 13.86 11.35 -36.57
N ALA A 105 12.94 11.70 -37.47
CA ALA A 105 12.69 10.90 -38.68
C ALA A 105 13.94 10.86 -39.58
N ASP A 106 14.61 11.99 -39.81
CA ASP A 106 15.84 12.08 -40.60
C ASP A 106 17.00 11.27 -39.97
N MET A 107 16.99 11.11 -38.64
CA MET A 107 17.96 10.28 -37.90
C MET A 107 17.61 8.79 -37.90
N GLY A 108 16.45 8.40 -38.43
CA GLY A 108 15.98 7.02 -38.47
C GLY A 108 15.63 6.46 -37.09
N ILE A 109 15.10 7.29 -36.17
CA ILE A 109 14.62 6.79 -34.87
C ILE A 109 13.49 5.78 -35.11
N PRO A 110 13.62 4.51 -34.67
CA PRO A 110 12.68 3.43 -35.04
C PRO A 110 11.22 3.69 -34.66
N THR A 111 10.98 4.49 -33.63
CA THR A 111 9.64 4.82 -33.12
C THR A 111 8.97 5.99 -33.85
N VAL A 112 9.67 6.69 -34.75
CA VAL A 112 9.12 7.82 -35.50
C VAL A 112 8.75 7.38 -36.92
N PRO A 113 7.48 7.55 -37.35
CA PRO A 113 7.07 7.21 -38.72
C PRO A 113 7.85 8.04 -39.75
N GLU A 114 8.24 7.42 -40.87
CA GLU A 114 8.86 8.11 -42.00
C GLU A 114 7.95 8.00 -43.25
N PRO A 115 7.28 9.10 -43.69
CA PRO A 115 7.28 10.44 -43.10
C PRO A 115 6.39 10.55 -41.85
N PRO A 116 6.68 11.50 -40.92
CA PRO A 116 5.83 11.74 -39.76
C PRO A 116 4.43 12.20 -40.17
N THR A 117 3.39 11.61 -39.58
CA THR A 117 2.01 12.03 -39.81
C THR A 117 1.64 13.24 -38.94
N GLU A 118 0.66 14.04 -39.37
CA GLU A 118 0.17 15.17 -38.55
C GLU A 118 -0.41 14.70 -37.21
N GLN A 119 -1.08 13.54 -37.19
CA GLN A 119 -1.61 12.93 -35.96
C GLN A 119 -0.48 12.55 -34.98
N TRP A 120 0.64 12.05 -35.49
CA TRP A 120 1.81 11.75 -34.67
C TRP A 120 2.41 13.02 -34.06
N VAL A 121 2.56 14.08 -34.87
CA VAL A 121 3.01 15.39 -34.40
C VAL A 121 2.10 15.93 -33.31
N ASP A 122 0.77 15.83 -33.49
CA ASP A 122 -0.19 16.32 -32.50
C ASP A 122 -0.14 15.51 -31.19
N ARG A 123 0.08 14.20 -31.26
CA ARG A 123 0.29 13.35 -30.09
C ARG A 123 1.57 13.76 -29.34
N VAL A 124 2.70 13.90 -30.03
CA VAL A 124 3.96 14.37 -29.42
C VAL A 124 3.81 15.77 -28.83
N ALA A 125 3.09 16.67 -29.51
CA ALA A 125 2.86 18.02 -29.01
C ALA A 125 2.00 18.04 -27.73
N ALA A 126 0.96 17.21 -27.67
CA ALA A 126 0.11 17.07 -26.49
C ALA A 126 0.89 16.49 -25.31
N GLU A 127 1.64 15.40 -25.53
CA GLU A 127 2.49 14.76 -24.53
C GLU A 127 3.57 15.70 -24.00
N TRP A 128 4.26 16.42 -24.90
CA TRP A 128 5.27 17.39 -24.49
C TRP A 128 4.69 18.50 -23.62
N ALA A 129 3.53 19.05 -24.01
CA ALA A 129 2.85 20.05 -23.21
C ALA A 129 2.38 19.51 -21.84
N ALA A 130 1.99 18.24 -21.76
CA ALA A 130 1.66 17.57 -20.50
C ALA A 130 2.90 17.36 -19.62
N SER A 131 4.01 16.88 -20.20
CA SER A 131 5.29 16.72 -19.52
C SER A 131 5.80 18.03 -18.92
N VAL A 132 5.76 19.13 -19.69
CA VAL A 132 6.14 20.47 -19.18
C VAL A 132 5.28 20.90 -17.99
N ARG A 133 3.96 20.71 -18.05
CA ARG A 133 3.06 21.02 -16.92
C ARG A 133 3.39 20.18 -15.69
N GLN A 134 3.59 18.88 -15.86
CA GLN A 134 3.91 17.95 -14.79
C GLN A 134 5.25 18.31 -14.14
N ALA A 135 6.29 18.58 -14.92
CA ALA A 135 7.62 18.93 -14.41
C ALA A 135 7.60 20.25 -13.62
N LEU A 136 6.93 21.28 -14.14
CA LEU A 136 6.81 22.57 -13.45
C LEU A 136 5.96 22.47 -12.17
N ALA A 137 4.86 21.71 -12.20
CA ALA A 137 4.04 21.46 -11.03
C ALA A 137 4.83 20.69 -9.95
N TYR A 138 5.58 19.66 -10.35
CA TYR A 138 6.45 18.89 -9.46
C TYR A 138 7.48 19.79 -8.75
N ASP A 139 8.15 20.65 -9.52
CA ASP A 139 9.14 21.59 -8.99
C ASP A 139 8.50 22.62 -8.03
N ALA A 140 7.33 23.14 -8.38
CA ALA A 140 6.59 24.08 -7.53
C ALA A 140 6.10 23.43 -6.22
N PHE A 141 5.59 22.20 -6.27
CA PHE A 141 5.23 21.44 -5.08
C PHE A 141 6.46 21.10 -4.23
N SER A 142 7.57 20.70 -4.83
CA SER A 142 8.83 20.43 -4.12
C SER A 142 9.37 21.68 -3.43
N PHE A 143 9.21 22.87 -4.04
CA PHE A 143 9.53 24.15 -3.42
C PHE A 143 8.62 24.45 -2.22
N ILE A 144 7.30 24.28 -2.37
CA ILE A 144 6.32 24.51 -1.29
C ILE A 144 6.55 23.54 -0.14
N GLU A 145 6.81 22.27 -0.41
CA GLU A 145 7.08 21.25 0.61
C GLU A 145 8.30 21.60 1.47
N ARG A 146 9.39 22.08 0.86
CA ARG A 146 10.58 22.54 1.60
C ARG A 146 10.23 23.72 2.50
N ALA A 147 9.45 24.66 2.00
CA ALA A 147 8.99 25.80 2.79
C ALA A 147 8.07 25.37 3.95
N THR A 148 7.21 24.37 3.73
CA THR A 148 6.34 23.78 4.76
C THR A 148 7.16 23.08 5.83
N THR A 149 8.12 22.25 5.44
CA THR A 149 9.01 21.53 6.36
C THR A 149 9.87 22.50 7.19
N ALA A 150 10.23 23.64 6.61
CA ALA A 150 10.94 24.70 7.30
C ALA A 150 10.05 25.58 8.21
N GLY A 151 8.74 25.34 8.27
CA GLY A 151 7.80 26.11 9.10
C GLY A 151 7.57 27.55 8.60
N LEU A 152 7.72 27.80 7.30
CA LEU A 152 7.71 29.15 6.72
C LEU A 152 6.38 29.58 6.13
N LEU A 153 5.43 28.67 5.96
CA LEU A 153 4.09 28.99 5.47
C LEU A 153 3.23 29.52 6.61
N ASN A 154 2.54 30.64 6.34
CA ASN A 154 1.44 31.05 7.21
C ASN A 154 0.17 30.21 6.95
N ASP A 155 -0.86 30.41 7.78
CA ASP A 155 -2.10 29.65 7.73
C ASP A 155 -2.84 29.74 6.38
N ALA A 156 -2.89 30.92 5.77
CA ALA A 156 -3.55 31.14 4.48
C ALA A 156 -2.76 30.50 3.33
N GLU A 157 -1.43 30.61 3.37
CA GLU A 157 -0.55 29.94 2.40
C GLU A 157 -0.67 28.42 2.47
N ALA A 158 -0.78 27.86 3.67
CA ALA A 158 -0.95 26.43 3.89
C ALA A 158 -2.31 25.92 3.39
N GLU A 159 -3.38 26.71 3.56
CA GLU A 159 -4.71 26.40 3.06
C GLU A 159 -4.76 26.42 1.53
N ASP A 160 -4.22 27.46 0.90
CA ASP A 160 -4.16 27.56 -0.56
C ASP A 160 -3.28 26.44 -1.18
N ALA A 161 -2.15 26.11 -0.55
CA ALA A 161 -1.32 24.97 -0.96
C ALA A 161 -2.08 23.63 -0.87
N ALA A 162 -2.89 23.43 0.16
CA ALA A 162 -3.71 22.22 0.29
C ALA A 162 -4.79 22.13 -0.80
N LEU A 163 -5.46 23.25 -1.10
CA LEU A 163 -6.48 23.31 -2.17
C LEU A 163 -5.86 23.04 -3.54
N LEU A 164 -4.70 23.64 -3.84
CA LEU A 164 -3.97 23.40 -5.07
C LEU A 164 -3.55 21.93 -5.18
N ALA A 165 -2.91 21.37 -4.15
CA ALA A 165 -2.51 19.97 -4.14
C ALA A 165 -3.70 19.03 -4.38
N ALA A 166 -4.84 19.25 -3.69
CA ALA A 166 -6.04 18.45 -3.91
C ALA A 166 -6.59 18.58 -5.33
N ALA A 167 -6.57 19.77 -5.93
CA ALA A 167 -6.98 19.97 -7.32
C ALA A 167 -6.08 19.19 -8.30
N PHE A 168 -4.76 19.21 -8.09
CA PHE A 168 -3.80 18.46 -8.91
C PHE A 168 -4.01 16.93 -8.82
N VAL A 169 -4.31 16.41 -7.62
CA VAL A 169 -4.65 14.98 -7.46
C VAL A 169 -5.92 14.63 -8.25
N ARG A 170 -6.97 15.46 -8.19
CA ARG A 170 -8.23 15.22 -8.92
C ARG A 170 -8.06 15.18 -10.43
N VAL A 171 -7.19 16.02 -10.97
CA VAL A 171 -6.91 16.04 -12.42
C VAL A 171 -5.82 15.05 -12.84
N GLY A 172 -5.17 14.35 -11.91
CA GLY A 172 -4.18 13.32 -12.20
C GLY A 172 -2.80 13.84 -12.59
N VAL A 173 -2.46 15.09 -12.26
CA VAL A 173 -1.16 15.70 -12.62
C VAL A 173 -0.29 15.83 -11.38
N ALA A 174 0.99 15.44 -11.48
CA ALA A 174 1.97 15.53 -10.39
C ALA A 174 1.45 14.96 -9.05
N VAL A 175 0.65 13.89 -9.11
CA VAL A 175 -0.11 13.31 -7.98
C VAL A 175 0.81 13.02 -6.79
N GLU A 176 1.97 12.42 -7.05
CA GLU A 176 2.92 12.08 -5.99
C GLU A 176 3.38 13.32 -5.22
N ALA A 177 3.82 14.37 -5.94
CA ALA A 177 4.31 15.60 -5.34
C ALA A 177 3.20 16.37 -4.60
N ALA A 178 2.00 16.42 -5.18
CA ALA A 178 0.83 17.03 -4.56
C ALA A 178 0.47 16.33 -3.24
N VAL A 179 0.38 14.99 -3.25
CA VAL A 179 0.11 14.20 -2.03
C VAL A 179 1.24 14.36 -1.00
N ARG A 180 2.50 14.44 -1.43
CA ARG A 180 3.65 14.67 -0.54
C ARG A 180 3.55 16.01 0.18
N VAL A 181 3.13 17.08 -0.52
CA VAL A 181 2.82 18.38 0.11
C VAL A 181 1.68 18.26 1.11
N LEU A 182 0.59 17.55 0.80
CA LEU A 182 -0.50 17.33 1.76
C LEU A 182 -0.01 16.61 3.03
N VAL A 183 0.86 15.60 2.89
CA VAL A 183 1.45 14.92 4.05
C VAL A 183 2.31 15.89 4.87
N SER A 184 3.15 16.69 4.23
CA SER A 184 4.02 17.66 4.90
C SER A 184 3.24 18.80 5.59
N LEU A 185 2.10 19.21 5.04
CA LEU A 185 1.19 20.16 5.69
C LEU A 185 0.57 19.60 6.98
N GLY A 186 0.51 18.27 7.13
CA GLY A 186 0.12 17.64 8.37
C GLY A 186 -1.32 17.95 8.79
N ARG A 187 -1.54 18.06 10.10
CA ARG A 187 -2.84 18.39 10.69
C ARG A 187 -3.00 19.90 10.92
N PRO A 188 -4.20 20.48 10.71
CA PRO A 188 -5.42 19.81 10.22
C PRO A 188 -5.54 19.75 8.70
N ARG A 189 -4.88 20.66 7.97
CA ARG A 189 -5.18 20.97 6.55
C ARG A 189 -4.86 19.82 5.60
N GLY A 190 -3.67 19.25 5.71
CA GLY A 190 -3.23 18.13 4.88
C GLY A 190 -4.07 16.88 5.11
N GLU A 191 -4.34 16.57 6.38
CA GLU A 191 -5.23 15.46 6.77
C GLU A 191 -6.65 15.62 6.20
N GLN A 192 -7.23 16.82 6.31
CA GLN A 192 -8.57 17.09 5.81
C GLN A 192 -8.65 16.94 4.29
N ALA A 193 -7.69 17.52 3.55
CA ALA A 193 -7.62 17.40 2.11
C ALA A 193 -7.48 15.92 1.67
N LEU A 194 -6.63 15.14 2.33
CA LEU A 194 -6.49 13.70 2.06
C LEU A 194 -7.78 12.92 2.36
N MET A 195 -8.49 13.23 3.46
CA MET A 195 -9.79 12.62 3.75
C MET A 195 -10.84 12.90 2.68
N GLU A 196 -10.90 14.14 2.19
CA GLU A 196 -11.83 14.52 1.13
C GLU A 196 -11.50 13.79 -0.17
N LEU A 197 -10.21 13.71 -0.54
CA LEU A 197 -9.76 12.99 -1.73
C LEU A 197 -10.11 11.50 -1.66
N VAL A 198 -9.90 10.83 -0.53
CA VAL A 198 -10.19 9.38 -0.41
C VAL A 198 -11.67 9.05 -0.68
N ARG A 199 -12.59 10.01 -0.46
CA ARG A 199 -14.03 9.88 -0.73
C ARG A 199 -14.43 10.39 -2.11
N ASP A 200 -13.51 10.99 -2.85
CA ASP A 200 -13.75 11.55 -4.17
C ASP A 200 -13.62 10.45 -5.23
N ASP A 201 -14.62 10.36 -6.12
CA ASP A 201 -14.60 9.40 -7.22
C ASP A 201 -13.67 9.83 -8.35
N ALA A 202 -13.34 11.12 -8.46
CA ALA A 202 -12.36 11.64 -9.43
C ALA A 202 -10.95 11.07 -9.21
N VAL A 203 -10.66 10.54 -8.02
CA VAL A 203 -9.35 9.99 -7.65
C VAL A 203 -9.38 8.48 -7.44
N ARG A 204 -10.41 7.78 -7.96
CA ARG A 204 -10.55 6.32 -7.81
C ARG A 204 -9.24 5.56 -8.08
N ASP A 205 -8.52 5.95 -9.12
CA ASP A 205 -7.26 5.31 -9.57
C ASP A 205 -6.11 5.53 -8.57
N PHE A 206 -6.08 6.69 -7.92
CA PHE A 206 -5.05 7.06 -6.94
C PHE A 206 -5.48 6.80 -5.49
N ARG A 207 -6.75 6.40 -5.27
CA ARG A 207 -7.34 6.22 -3.94
C ARG A 207 -6.51 5.30 -3.04
N PRO A 208 -5.98 4.14 -3.49
CA PRO A 208 -5.11 3.32 -2.65
C PRO A 208 -3.85 4.06 -2.19
N TYR A 209 -3.23 4.84 -3.08
CA TYR A 209 -2.05 5.64 -2.78
C TYR A 209 -2.36 6.76 -1.77
N VAL A 210 -3.40 7.57 -2.04
CA VAL A 210 -3.85 8.64 -1.14
C VAL A 210 -4.21 8.09 0.24
N ARG A 211 -4.92 6.95 0.28
CA ARG A 211 -5.31 6.27 1.51
C ARG A 211 -4.10 5.82 2.33
N SER A 212 -3.11 5.21 1.70
CA SER A 212 -1.86 4.79 2.36
C SER A 212 -1.13 5.99 3.00
N ARG A 213 -1.11 7.13 2.31
CA ARG A 213 -0.49 8.36 2.83
C ARG A 213 -1.27 8.98 4.00
N LEU A 214 -2.61 8.98 3.94
CA LEU A 214 -3.47 9.39 5.05
C LEU A 214 -3.27 8.49 6.28
N LEU A 215 -3.22 7.17 6.08
CA LEU A 215 -2.93 6.21 7.15
C LEU A 215 -1.57 6.49 7.79
N GLY A 216 -0.54 6.76 6.99
CA GLY A 216 0.79 7.13 7.47
C GLY A 216 0.79 8.37 8.36
N LEU A 217 0.04 9.41 7.97
CA LEU A 217 -0.10 10.65 8.73
C LEU A 217 -0.80 10.45 10.08
N ARG A 218 -1.73 9.49 10.16
CA ARG A 218 -2.48 9.15 11.38
C ARG A 218 -1.79 8.13 12.28
N ARG A 219 -0.70 7.51 11.82
CA ARG A 219 -0.03 6.41 12.51
C ARG A 219 0.36 6.74 13.95
N SER A 220 0.87 7.96 14.19
CA SER A 220 1.26 8.42 15.52
C SER A 220 0.09 8.45 16.51
N VAL A 221 -1.13 8.74 16.04
CA VAL A 221 -2.34 8.70 16.86
C VAL A 221 -2.67 7.28 17.28
N TYR A 222 -2.58 6.34 16.36
CA TYR A 222 -2.83 4.93 16.67
C TYR A 222 -1.78 4.39 17.64
N GLU A 223 -0.51 4.78 17.48
CA GLU A 223 0.57 4.39 18.39
C GLU A 223 0.38 4.95 19.80
N ILE A 224 -0.09 6.19 19.93
CA ILE A 224 -0.46 6.77 21.23
C ILE A 224 -1.63 5.98 21.83
N ARG A 225 -2.70 5.77 21.06
CA ARG A 225 -3.87 5.00 21.49
C ARG A 225 -3.52 3.57 21.91
N ALA A 226 -2.60 2.92 21.20
CA ALA A 226 -2.12 1.57 21.50
C ALA A 226 -1.42 1.47 22.86
N ARG A 227 -0.86 2.57 23.39
CA ARG A 227 -0.18 2.63 24.70
C ARG A 227 -1.13 2.87 25.87
N GLU A 228 -2.36 3.29 25.61
CA GLU A 228 -3.36 3.50 26.66
C GLU A 228 -3.78 2.17 27.30
N ALA A 229 -4.12 2.21 28.59
CA ALA A 229 -4.57 1.03 29.32
C ALA A 229 -6.01 0.65 28.94
N THR A 230 -6.30 -0.65 28.89
CA THR A 230 -7.61 -1.22 28.49
C THR A 230 -8.54 -1.48 29.69
N ARG A 231 -8.48 -0.65 30.75
CA ARG A 231 -9.09 -0.98 32.06
C ARG A 231 -10.60 -1.20 32.03
N ASP A 232 -11.29 -0.54 31.11
CA ASP A 232 -12.76 -0.60 30.95
C ASP A 232 -13.18 -1.09 29.57
N GLU A 233 -12.28 -1.77 28.85
CA GLU A 233 -12.52 -2.27 27.49
C GLU A 233 -12.84 -3.77 27.50
N GLU A 234 -13.79 -4.21 26.68
CA GLU A 234 -14.21 -5.62 26.64
C GLU A 234 -13.28 -6.43 25.72
N PRO A 235 -12.55 -7.43 26.24
CA PRO A 235 -11.67 -8.24 25.40
C PRO A 235 -12.48 -9.13 24.45
N LEU A 236 -12.12 -9.11 23.17
CA LEU A 236 -12.78 -9.95 22.16
C LEU A 236 -12.10 -11.31 21.98
N LEU A 237 -10.80 -11.40 22.32
CA LEU A 237 -10.05 -12.65 22.21
C LEU A 237 -10.11 -13.46 23.52
N PRO A 238 -10.11 -14.80 23.43
CA PRO A 238 -9.99 -15.68 24.59
C PRO A 238 -8.64 -15.54 25.31
N GLU A 239 -8.60 -15.92 26.58
CA GLU A 239 -7.45 -15.75 27.49
C GLU A 239 -6.13 -16.27 26.92
N GLY A 240 -6.12 -17.49 26.37
CA GLY A 240 -4.92 -18.09 25.76
C GLY A 240 -4.32 -17.30 24.60
N LEU A 241 -5.09 -16.42 23.96
CA LEU A 241 -4.58 -15.49 22.94
C LEU A 241 -4.18 -14.15 23.53
N ARG A 242 -4.98 -13.58 24.44
CA ARG A 242 -4.71 -12.27 25.05
C ARG A 242 -3.34 -12.21 25.72
N ASP A 243 -2.93 -13.31 26.36
CA ASP A 243 -1.70 -13.35 27.16
C ASP A 243 -0.43 -13.54 26.33
N LEU A 244 -0.55 -13.65 25.00
CA LEU A 244 0.59 -13.77 24.12
C LEU A 244 1.43 -12.47 24.11
N PRO A 245 2.74 -12.57 24.38
CA PRO A 245 3.63 -11.41 24.34
C PRO A 245 4.07 -11.05 22.91
N TYR A 246 3.59 -11.79 21.90
CA TYR A 246 4.02 -11.64 20.51
C TYR A 246 3.16 -10.59 19.81
N SER A 247 3.83 -9.66 19.12
CA SER A 247 3.17 -8.59 18.39
C SER A 247 2.79 -9.02 16.99
N TRP A 248 1.77 -8.36 16.45
CA TRP A 248 1.38 -8.50 15.04
C TRP A 248 2.49 -8.02 14.10
N GLN A 249 3.30 -7.04 14.50
CA GLN A 249 4.41 -6.53 13.67
C GLN A 249 5.45 -7.62 13.33
N ASN A 250 5.58 -8.63 14.19
CA ASN A 250 6.46 -9.77 13.98
C ASN A 250 5.67 -11.01 13.54
N ASP A 251 4.47 -10.83 12.98
CA ASP A 251 3.53 -11.90 12.60
C ASP A 251 3.30 -12.93 13.72
N PHE A 252 3.25 -12.46 14.96
CA PHE A 252 3.15 -13.29 16.17
C PHE A 252 4.27 -14.34 16.29
N GLY A 253 5.45 -14.06 15.70
CA GLY A 253 6.58 -14.97 15.64
C GLY A 253 7.10 -15.39 17.02
N TRP A 254 7.25 -16.70 17.19
CA TRP A 254 7.83 -17.35 18.35
C TRP A 254 9.32 -17.55 18.01
N GLY A 255 10.22 -16.80 18.66
CA GLY A 255 11.64 -16.76 18.27
C GLY A 255 12.35 -18.13 18.24
N ALA A 256 13.54 -18.17 17.63
CA ALA A 256 14.33 -19.39 17.39
C ALA A 256 14.99 -20.02 18.64
N THR A 257 14.62 -19.60 19.85
CA THR A 257 15.15 -20.16 21.09
C THR A 257 14.59 -21.56 21.33
N ALA A 258 15.40 -22.46 21.90
CA ALA A 258 14.96 -23.81 22.25
C ALA A 258 13.67 -23.75 23.10
N PRO A 259 12.66 -24.57 22.78
CA PRO A 259 11.37 -24.53 23.46
C PRO A 259 11.54 -24.96 24.92
N ASP A 260 11.04 -24.14 25.85
CA ASP A 260 10.86 -24.54 27.25
C ASP A 260 9.42 -25.04 27.49
N SER A 261 9.20 -25.69 28.63
CA SER A 261 7.89 -26.25 28.99
C SER A 261 6.79 -25.20 29.04
N HIS A 262 7.14 -23.97 29.42
CA HIS A 262 6.21 -22.85 29.51
C HIS A 262 5.80 -22.34 28.11
N SER A 263 6.73 -22.27 27.17
CA SER A 263 6.47 -21.88 25.77
C SER A 263 5.60 -22.91 25.06
N LEU A 264 5.85 -24.21 25.29
CA LEU A 264 5.00 -25.28 24.75
C LEU A 264 3.58 -25.26 25.34
N ALA A 265 3.45 -25.06 26.67
CA ALA A 265 2.16 -24.92 27.32
C ALA A 265 1.39 -23.69 26.78
N ARG A 266 2.09 -22.58 26.55
CA ARG A 266 1.52 -21.38 25.96
C ARG A 266 1.09 -21.60 24.51
N ALA A 267 1.89 -22.28 23.70
CA ALA A 267 1.56 -22.58 22.31
C ALA A 267 0.30 -23.47 22.21
N ARG A 268 0.21 -24.49 23.07
CA ARG A 268 -0.99 -25.31 23.20
C ARG A 268 -2.21 -24.48 23.59
N SER A 269 -2.09 -23.67 24.64
CA SER A 269 -3.17 -22.79 25.11
C SER A 269 -3.63 -21.82 24.02
N ALA A 270 -2.70 -21.26 23.24
CA ALA A 270 -3.01 -20.38 22.12
C ALA A 270 -3.79 -21.10 21.02
N LEU A 271 -3.37 -22.31 20.61
CA LEU A 271 -4.07 -23.09 19.59
C LEU A 271 -5.47 -23.53 20.05
N GLU A 272 -5.60 -23.97 21.30
CA GLU A 272 -6.90 -24.30 21.91
C GLU A 272 -7.82 -23.07 21.95
N ALA A 273 -7.26 -21.89 22.26
CA ALA A 273 -7.97 -20.62 22.29
C ALA A 273 -8.36 -20.14 20.88
N CYS A 274 -7.51 -20.31 19.86
CA CYS A 274 -7.84 -20.02 18.46
C CYS A 274 -9.07 -20.80 18.00
N LEU A 275 -9.16 -22.09 18.35
CA LEU A 275 -10.30 -22.95 18.01
C LEU A 275 -11.61 -22.53 18.71
N ALA A 276 -11.52 -21.76 19.80
CA ALA A 276 -12.68 -21.24 20.51
C ALA A 276 -13.19 -19.89 19.95
N VAL A 277 -12.45 -19.27 19.02
CA VAL A 277 -12.88 -18.03 18.36
C VAL A 277 -14.04 -18.34 17.42
N GLU A 278 -15.16 -17.65 17.60
CA GLU A 278 -16.33 -17.79 16.73
C GLU A 278 -15.95 -17.43 15.29
N ARG A 279 -16.19 -18.35 14.36
CA ARG A 279 -15.94 -18.13 12.94
C ARG A 279 -16.86 -17.07 12.38
N ALA A 280 -16.29 -16.12 11.65
CA ALA A 280 -17.08 -15.31 10.73
C ALA A 280 -17.68 -16.22 9.64
N PRO A 281 -18.95 -16.04 9.27
CA PRO A 281 -19.54 -16.83 8.19
C PRO A 281 -18.87 -16.48 6.85
N ASP A 282 -18.80 -17.45 5.94
CA ASP A 282 -18.02 -17.33 4.69
C ASP A 282 -18.49 -16.18 3.78
N ASP A 283 -19.75 -15.78 3.89
CA ASP A 283 -20.36 -14.64 3.20
C ASP A 283 -20.01 -13.28 3.81
N ALA A 284 -19.55 -13.25 5.07
CA ALA A 284 -19.01 -12.09 5.76
C ALA A 284 -17.50 -11.90 5.56
N GLN A 285 -16.84 -12.79 4.82
CA GLN A 285 -15.52 -12.46 4.27
C GLN A 285 -15.71 -11.19 3.44
N MET A 286 -14.99 -10.13 3.83
CA MET A 286 -15.04 -8.83 3.14
C MET A 286 -14.92 -9.12 1.64
N ARG A 287 -16.03 -9.00 0.91
CA ARG A 287 -16.09 -9.08 -0.55
C ARG A 287 -15.49 -7.81 -1.12
N SER A 288 -14.25 -7.54 -0.75
CA SER A 288 -13.39 -6.68 -1.51
C SER A 288 -12.72 -7.60 -2.52
N ASP A 289 -13.14 -7.51 -3.77
CA ASP A 289 -12.52 -8.23 -4.90
C ASP A 289 -11.03 -7.86 -5.08
N ALA A 290 -10.49 -6.94 -4.27
CA ALA A 290 -9.09 -6.54 -4.24
C ALA A 290 -8.38 -7.00 -2.94
N PRO A 291 -7.42 -7.94 -3.01
CA PRO A 291 -6.50 -8.31 -1.92
C PRO A 291 -5.77 -7.13 -1.27
N ALA A 292 -5.60 -6.03 -2.00
CA ALA A 292 -4.96 -4.80 -1.54
C ALA A 292 -5.74 -4.10 -0.39
N ASP A 293 -7.07 -4.15 -0.41
CA ASP A 293 -7.89 -3.49 0.63
C ASP A 293 -7.84 -4.24 1.95
N CYS A 294 -7.85 -5.58 1.93
CA CYS A 294 -7.66 -6.38 3.15
C CYS A 294 -6.31 -6.11 3.82
N SER A 295 -5.25 -5.93 3.04
CA SER A 295 -3.93 -5.59 3.56
C SER A 295 -3.93 -4.22 4.24
N ALA A 296 -4.53 -3.20 3.61
CA ALA A 296 -4.59 -1.86 4.16
C ALA A 296 -5.47 -1.76 5.43
N ILE A 297 -6.58 -2.51 5.51
CA ILE A 297 -7.37 -2.63 6.74
C ILE A 297 -6.57 -3.33 7.85
N ALA A 298 -5.78 -4.36 7.50
CA ALA A 298 -4.89 -5.02 8.45
C ALA A 298 -3.89 -4.03 9.05
N GLU A 299 -3.43 -3.04 8.29
CA GLU A 299 -2.53 -2.02 8.81
C GLU A 299 -3.18 -1.14 9.89
N VAL A 300 -4.45 -0.75 9.70
CA VAL A 300 -5.23 0.00 10.71
C VAL A 300 -5.38 -0.82 11.99
N VAL A 301 -5.85 -2.06 11.86
CA VAL A 301 -6.06 -2.97 12.99
C VAL A 301 -4.74 -3.21 13.73
N ARG A 302 -3.65 -3.49 13.01
CA ARG A 302 -2.31 -3.68 13.57
C ARG A 302 -1.78 -2.44 14.29
N ALA A 303 -2.05 -1.24 13.77
CA ALA A 303 -1.56 -0.01 14.38
C ALA A 303 -2.28 0.32 15.69
N LEU A 304 -3.60 0.10 15.76
CA LEU A 304 -4.41 0.32 16.96
C LEU A 304 -4.25 -0.78 18.02
N MET A 305 -4.06 -2.02 17.56
CA MET A 305 -4.03 -3.23 18.40
C MET A 305 -2.80 -4.09 18.09
N PRO A 306 -1.57 -3.60 18.35
CA PRO A 306 -0.33 -4.30 18.00
C PRO A 306 -0.11 -5.62 18.75
N TYR A 307 -0.85 -5.87 19.84
CA TYR A 307 -0.78 -7.08 20.66
C TYR A 307 -2.18 -7.67 20.89
N PRO A 308 -2.33 -9.00 21.04
CA PRO A 308 -3.63 -9.64 21.25
C PRO A 308 -4.41 -9.11 22.46
N ARG A 309 -3.72 -8.78 23.57
CA ARG A 309 -4.36 -8.16 24.76
C ARG A 309 -5.08 -6.84 24.47
N LEU A 310 -4.72 -6.17 23.37
CA LEU A 310 -5.33 -4.90 22.96
C LEU A 310 -6.54 -5.12 22.03
N VAL A 311 -6.88 -6.36 21.69
CA VAL A 311 -8.00 -6.66 20.81
C VAL A 311 -9.29 -6.64 21.64
N THR A 312 -9.86 -5.45 21.72
CA THR A 312 -11.07 -5.14 22.49
C THR A 312 -12.20 -4.65 21.59
N ARG A 313 -13.44 -4.69 22.08
CA ARG A 313 -14.60 -4.23 21.31
C ARG A 313 -14.49 -2.76 20.95
N GLU A 314 -14.05 -1.94 21.89
CA GLU A 314 -13.90 -0.50 21.75
C GLU A 314 -12.88 -0.16 20.65
N ARG A 315 -11.69 -0.77 20.71
CA ARG A 315 -10.63 -0.54 19.72
C ARG A 315 -10.96 -1.11 18.35
N MET A 316 -11.68 -2.23 18.30
CA MET A 316 -12.15 -2.79 17.03
C MET A 316 -13.23 -1.91 16.39
N ASN A 317 -14.11 -1.30 17.20
CA ASN A 317 -15.05 -0.28 16.74
C ASN A 317 -14.34 0.99 16.26
N GLU A 318 -13.28 1.42 16.95
CA GLU A 318 -12.41 2.52 16.49
C GLU A 318 -11.77 2.18 15.14
N ALA A 319 -11.21 0.98 14.99
CA ALA A 319 -10.63 0.51 13.73
C ALA A 319 -11.67 0.48 12.60
N TRP A 320 -12.89 0.02 12.87
CA TRP A 320 -13.98 0.02 11.90
C TRP A 320 -14.34 1.43 11.43
N ARG A 321 -14.55 2.38 12.35
CA ARG A 321 -14.83 3.80 12.02
C ARG A 321 -13.67 4.44 11.27
N GLU A 322 -12.44 4.13 11.68
CA GLU A 322 -11.24 4.63 11.03
C GLU A 322 -11.18 4.15 9.58
N CYS A 323 -11.43 2.87 9.33
CA CYS A 323 -11.48 2.33 7.98
C CYS A 323 -12.58 2.98 7.12
N GLN A 324 -13.77 3.23 7.68
CA GLN A 324 -14.79 4.00 6.96
C GLN A 324 -14.31 5.41 6.62
N SER A 325 -13.59 6.06 7.54
CA SER A 325 -13.02 7.38 7.29
C SER A 325 -11.95 7.38 6.20
N LEU A 326 -11.24 6.25 6.05
CA LEU A 326 -10.29 5.93 4.97
C LEU A 326 -10.98 5.43 3.68
N GLY A 327 -12.30 5.58 3.56
CA GLY A 327 -13.05 5.27 2.34
C GLY A 327 -13.07 3.79 1.99
N PHE A 328 -12.95 2.89 2.97
CA PHE A 328 -13.32 1.50 2.76
C PHE A 328 -14.84 1.36 2.78
N ASP A 329 -15.39 0.74 1.75
CA ASP A 329 -16.80 0.33 1.73
C ASP A 329 -16.91 -1.10 2.26
N PHE A 330 -17.81 -1.28 3.22
CA PHE A 330 -18.04 -2.54 3.90
C PHE A 330 -19.38 -3.18 3.52
N GLN A 331 -20.10 -2.66 2.52
CA GLN A 331 -21.34 -3.23 1.96
C GLN A 331 -22.33 -3.73 3.04
N GLY A 332 -22.62 -2.89 4.04
CA GLY A 332 -23.57 -3.23 5.11
C GLY A 332 -23.01 -4.05 6.28
N MET A 333 -21.70 -4.35 6.32
CA MET A 333 -21.05 -4.93 7.49
C MET A 333 -21.00 -3.92 8.65
N ASP A 334 -21.63 -4.30 9.75
CA ASP A 334 -21.60 -3.55 11.01
C ASP A 334 -20.30 -3.79 11.79
N ALA A 335 -20.09 -3.00 12.84
CA ALA A 335 -18.88 -3.06 13.65
C ALA A 335 -18.71 -4.42 14.36
N ALA A 336 -19.81 -5.10 14.72
CA ALA A 336 -19.78 -6.42 15.35
C ALA A 336 -19.30 -7.50 14.35
N SER A 337 -19.79 -7.45 13.12
CA SER A 337 -19.37 -8.36 12.04
C SER A 337 -17.92 -8.11 11.65
N PHE A 338 -17.50 -6.85 11.55
CA PHE A 338 -16.10 -6.47 11.35
C PHE A 338 -15.21 -7.07 12.45
N ALA A 339 -15.64 -6.97 13.72
CA ALA A 339 -14.92 -7.54 14.83
C ALA A 339 -14.77 -9.06 14.75
N LYS A 340 -15.83 -9.79 14.39
CA LYS A 340 -15.78 -11.25 14.20
C LYS A 340 -14.78 -11.65 13.10
N VAL A 341 -14.82 -10.97 11.95
CA VAL A 341 -13.90 -11.21 10.83
C VAL A 341 -12.46 -11.00 11.26
N TRP A 342 -12.16 -9.89 11.93
CA TRP A 342 -10.78 -9.59 12.34
C TRP A 342 -10.30 -10.46 13.49
N CYS A 343 -11.15 -10.83 14.45
CA CYS A 343 -10.80 -11.82 15.47
C CYS A 343 -10.45 -13.18 14.85
N THR A 344 -11.24 -13.63 13.86
CA THR A 344 -10.94 -14.86 13.10
C THR A 344 -9.59 -14.75 12.39
N ARG A 345 -9.33 -13.66 11.67
CA ARG A 345 -8.04 -13.43 10.98
C ARG A 345 -6.85 -13.36 11.92
N ILE A 346 -7.02 -12.80 13.11
CA ILE A 346 -5.98 -12.78 14.16
C ILE A 346 -5.69 -14.19 14.64
N ALA A 347 -6.74 -14.96 14.97
CA ALA A 347 -6.61 -16.34 15.41
C ALA A 347 -5.94 -17.21 14.34
N ASP A 348 -6.30 -17.04 13.07
CA ASP A 348 -5.66 -17.76 11.96
C ASP A 348 -4.16 -17.41 11.84
N ARG A 349 -3.80 -16.12 11.97
CA ARG A 349 -2.38 -15.70 11.96
C ARG A 349 -1.60 -16.27 13.14
N VAL A 350 -2.16 -16.25 14.34
CA VAL A 350 -1.52 -16.86 15.53
C VAL A 350 -1.35 -18.36 15.32
N THR A 351 -2.38 -19.04 14.82
CA THR A 351 -2.36 -20.49 14.52
C THR A 351 -1.24 -20.83 13.53
N ALA A 352 -1.16 -20.08 12.42
CA ALA A 352 -0.10 -20.22 11.43
C ALA A 352 1.29 -20.00 12.05
N ALA A 353 1.47 -18.96 12.87
CA ALA A 353 2.74 -18.66 13.51
C ALA A 353 3.17 -19.77 14.50
N VAL A 354 2.24 -20.31 15.28
CA VAL A 354 2.51 -21.42 16.21
C VAL A 354 2.91 -22.68 15.45
N PHE A 355 2.17 -23.06 14.40
CA PHE A 355 2.51 -24.26 13.61
C PHE A 355 3.83 -24.13 12.87
N ARG A 356 4.16 -22.95 12.33
CA ARG A 356 5.48 -22.66 11.79
C ARG A 356 6.59 -22.90 12.81
N TRP A 357 6.44 -22.29 13.99
CA TRP A 357 7.41 -22.45 15.06
C TRP A 357 7.55 -23.92 15.51
N LEU A 358 6.43 -24.63 15.69
CA LEU A 358 6.45 -26.03 16.12
C LEU A 358 7.13 -26.95 15.10
N ALA A 359 6.95 -26.72 13.80
CA ALA A 359 7.59 -27.51 12.76
C ALA A 359 9.09 -27.23 12.62
N ASP A 360 9.52 -26.00 12.93
CA ASP A 360 10.93 -25.59 12.88
C ASP A 360 11.71 -25.95 14.16
N LEU A 361 11.05 -26.54 15.16
CA LEU A 361 11.73 -27.06 16.35
C LEU A 361 12.74 -28.14 15.94
N PRO A 362 13.96 -28.16 16.52
CA PRO A 362 14.96 -29.15 16.20
C PRO A 362 14.40 -30.57 16.36
N GLN A 363 14.22 -31.26 15.23
CA GLN A 363 14.02 -32.70 15.19
C GLN A 363 15.35 -33.30 15.62
N GLY A 364 15.50 -33.59 16.90
CA GLY A 364 16.80 -33.82 17.50
C GLY A 364 17.58 -34.93 16.80
N ALA A 365 18.63 -34.55 16.06
CA ALA A 365 19.81 -35.36 15.91
C ALA A 365 20.57 -35.31 17.25
N GLY A 366 20.05 -36.01 18.25
CA GLY A 366 20.89 -36.50 19.33
C GLY A 366 21.87 -37.49 18.71
N ALA A 367 23.17 -37.21 18.82
CA ALA A 367 24.21 -38.15 18.44
C ALA A 367 23.90 -39.54 19.02
N ALA A 368 23.79 -40.53 18.12
CA ALA A 368 23.81 -41.97 18.38
C ALA A 368 23.36 -42.44 19.78
N GLY A 369 22.08 -42.81 19.91
CA GLY A 369 21.61 -43.61 21.07
C GLY A 369 20.11 -43.59 21.30
N ASP A 370 19.37 -44.43 20.57
CA ASP A 370 18.10 -45.13 20.90
C ASP A 370 16.98 -44.46 21.71
N LYS A 371 16.96 -43.15 21.89
CA LYS A 371 15.81 -42.45 22.47
C LYS A 371 15.52 -41.18 21.68
N GLU A 372 14.37 -41.21 20.99
CA GLU A 372 13.67 -40.00 20.57
C GLU A 372 13.74 -38.97 21.70
N PRO A 373 14.13 -37.70 21.45
CA PRO A 373 14.08 -36.68 22.46
C PRO A 373 12.67 -36.60 23.04
N ALA A 374 12.49 -36.88 24.33
CA ALA A 374 11.19 -36.95 25.02
C ALA A 374 10.29 -35.71 24.83
N VAL A 375 10.90 -34.58 24.45
CA VAL A 375 10.23 -33.30 24.14
C VAL A 375 9.42 -33.36 22.83
N LEU A 376 9.87 -34.10 21.81
CA LEU A 376 9.15 -34.25 20.54
C LEU A 376 7.95 -35.20 20.68
N SER A 377 8.13 -36.34 21.36
CA SER A 377 7.07 -37.34 21.57
C SER A 377 5.86 -36.78 22.34
N ALA A 378 6.09 -35.92 23.35
CA ALA A 378 5.02 -35.29 24.11
C ALA A 378 4.34 -34.11 23.38
N THR A 379 5.07 -33.39 22.53
CA THR A 379 4.56 -32.24 21.78
C THR A 379 3.76 -32.66 20.56
N ALA A 380 4.24 -33.68 19.85
CA ALA A 380 3.66 -34.09 18.58
C ALA A 380 2.25 -34.72 18.72
N LEU A 381 1.93 -35.33 19.86
CA LEU A 381 0.60 -35.93 20.07
C LEU A 381 -0.50 -34.86 20.09
N TRP A 382 -0.40 -33.88 21.00
CA TRP A 382 -1.43 -32.83 21.10
C TRP A 382 -1.37 -31.88 19.91
N ALA A 383 -0.19 -31.61 19.35
CA ALA A 383 -0.05 -30.68 18.23
C ALA A 383 -0.66 -31.26 16.93
N ALA A 384 -0.51 -32.56 16.67
CA ALA A 384 -1.16 -33.21 15.54
C ALA A 384 -2.70 -33.22 15.67
N GLU A 385 -3.22 -33.50 16.87
CA GLU A 385 -4.66 -33.44 17.16
C GLU A 385 -5.22 -32.02 16.94
N LEU A 386 -4.51 -30.99 17.42
CA LEU A 386 -4.92 -29.60 17.22
C LEU A 386 -4.80 -29.17 15.75
N ALA A 387 -3.77 -29.60 15.03
CA ALA A 387 -3.63 -29.33 13.60
C ALA A 387 -4.79 -29.94 12.79
N GLU A 388 -5.15 -31.20 13.07
CA GLU A 388 -6.30 -31.84 12.43
C GLU A 388 -7.61 -31.06 12.71
N ARG A 389 -7.83 -30.63 13.95
CA ARG A 389 -8.99 -29.82 14.32
C ARG A 389 -8.99 -28.47 13.61
N CYS A 390 -7.84 -27.79 13.53
CA CYS A 390 -7.70 -26.53 12.80
C CYS A 390 -8.08 -26.70 11.33
N VAL A 391 -7.59 -27.74 10.66
CA VAL A 391 -7.93 -28.03 9.25
C VAL A 391 -9.44 -28.24 9.09
N ARG A 392 -10.06 -29.06 9.95
CA ARG A 392 -11.52 -29.31 9.92
C ARG A 392 -12.34 -28.05 10.17
N CYS A 393 -11.83 -27.13 10.97
CA CYS A 393 -12.47 -25.85 11.25
C CYS A 393 -12.09 -24.73 10.26
N GLY A 394 -11.28 -25.02 9.22
CA GLY A 394 -10.83 -24.03 8.24
C GLY A 394 -9.80 -23.02 8.76
N SER A 395 -9.10 -23.31 9.87
CA SER A 395 -8.08 -22.42 10.47
C SER A 395 -6.71 -22.71 9.91
N ALA A 396 -6.02 -21.70 9.36
CA ALA A 396 -4.62 -21.79 8.94
C ALA A 396 -4.30 -23.13 8.25
N VAL A 397 -5.17 -23.53 7.31
CA VAL A 397 -5.22 -24.89 6.76
C VAL A 397 -3.89 -25.30 6.15
N GLU A 398 -3.26 -24.37 5.43
CA GLU A 398 -1.96 -24.59 4.79
C GLU A 398 -0.87 -24.85 5.82
N GLU A 399 -0.73 -23.99 6.84
CA GLU A 399 0.29 -24.16 7.88
C GLU A 399 0.04 -25.38 8.77
N ALA A 400 -1.21 -25.73 9.04
CA ALA A 400 -1.56 -26.94 9.80
C ALA A 400 -1.23 -28.22 9.02
N ILE A 401 -1.55 -28.29 7.72
CA ILE A 401 -1.17 -29.41 6.85
C ILE A 401 0.36 -29.47 6.71
N TRP A 402 1.02 -28.33 6.51
CA TRP A 402 2.47 -28.27 6.41
C TRP A 402 3.16 -28.73 7.70
N PHE A 403 2.65 -28.35 8.88
CA PHE A 403 3.16 -28.86 10.17
C PHE A 403 3.02 -30.38 10.27
N LEU A 404 1.85 -30.93 9.91
CA LEU A 404 1.62 -32.37 9.93
C LEU A 404 2.55 -33.11 8.97
N HIS A 405 2.81 -32.53 7.79
CA HIS A 405 3.76 -33.08 6.83
C HIS A 405 5.20 -33.03 7.36
N ARG A 406 5.63 -31.89 7.92
CA ARG A 406 6.98 -31.74 8.47
C ARG A 406 7.28 -32.67 9.64
N THR A 407 6.24 -33.22 10.28
CA THR A 407 6.32 -34.13 11.44
C THR A 407 5.75 -35.52 11.11
N ASP A 408 5.76 -35.93 9.83
CA ASP A 408 5.20 -37.18 9.33
C ASP A 408 5.94 -38.46 9.80
N ASP A 409 7.14 -38.29 10.34
CA ASP A 409 7.89 -39.29 11.09
C ASP A 409 7.15 -39.71 12.37
N VAL A 410 6.36 -38.80 12.95
CA VAL A 410 5.48 -39.09 14.09
C VAL A 410 4.20 -39.80 13.62
N PRO A 411 3.84 -40.97 14.18
CA PRO A 411 2.64 -41.72 13.80
C PRO A 411 1.33 -40.92 13.87
N GLY A 412 1.22 -40.00 14.85
CA GLY A 412 0.06 -39.13 15.03
C GLY A 412 -0.18 -38.18 13.85
N SER A 413 0.87 -37.54 13.34
CA SER A 413 0.79 -36.60 12.22
C SER A 413 0.46 -37.30 10.91
N ARG A 414 1.10 -38.43 10.64
CA ARG A 414 0.79 -39.27 9.45
C ARG A 414 -0.65 -39.76 9.46
N ALA A 415 -1.14 -40.22 10.61
CA ALA A 415 -2.51 -40.68 10.75
C ALA A 415 -3.52 -39.53 10.57
N ALA A 416 -3.19 -38.32 11.03
CA ALA A 416 -4.01 -37.13 10.81
C ALA A 416 -4.08 -36.74 9.33
N LEU A 417 -2.94 -36.70 8.62
CA LEU A 417 -2.92 -36.43 7.17
C LEU A 417 -3.78 -37.43 6.38
N ALA A 418 -3.64 -38.73 6.69
CA ALA A 418 -4.46 -39.75 6.06
C ALA A 418 -5.97 -39.54 6.32
N ARG A 419 -6.36 -39.20 7.57
CA ARG A 419 -7.76 -38.89 7.89
C ARG A 419 -8.26 -37.68 7.10
N LEU A 420 -7.48 -36.61 7.02
CA LEU A 420 -7.83 -35.39 6.30
C LEU A 420 -7.95 -35.62 4.78
N ALA A 421 -7.04 -36.38 4.17
CA ALA A 421 -7.06 -36.69 2.74
C ALA A 421 -8.36 -37.40 2.31
N PHE A 422 -8.93 -38.23 3.20
CA PHE A 422 -10.14 -39.01 2.93
C PHE A 422 -11.42 -38.47 3.59
N ASP A 423 -11.40 -37.29 4.22
CA ASP A 423 -12.58 -36.71 4.89
C ASP A 423 -13.52 -36.02 3.88
N PRO A 424 -14.69 -36.59 3.56
CA PRO A 424 -15.59 -36.06 2.53
C PRO A 424 -16.25 -34.74 2.92
N SER A 425 -16.16 -34.32 4.19
CA SER A 425 -16.69 -33.03 4.65
C SER A 425 -15.76 -31.85 4.31
N LEU A 426 -14.51 -32.12 3.93
CA LEU A 426 -13.53 -31.10 3.60
C LEU A 426 -13.57 -30.68 2.12
N PRO A 427 -13.22 -29.41 1.81
CA PRO A 427 -13.03 -28.96 0.45
C PRO A 427 -12.06 -29.86 -0.33
N VAL A 428 -12.31 -30.03 -1.64
CA VAL A 428 -11.45 -30.85 -2.52
C VAL A 428 -10.01 -30.35 -2.50
N THR A 429 -9.80 -29.03 -2.49
CA THR A 429 -8.48 -28.40 -2.40
C THR A 429 -7.74 -28.82 -1.14
N THR A 430 -8.40 -28.79 0.02
CA THR A 430 -7.84 -29.22 1.31
C THR A 430 -7.50 -30.71 1.32
N ARG A 431 -8.38 -31.55 0.78
CA ARG A 431 -8.13 -33.00 0.66
C ARG A 431 -6.95 -33.30 -0.23
N ASN A 432 -6.87 -32.67 -1.40
CA ASN A 432 -5.77 -32.84 -2.34
C ASN A 432 -4.44 -32.41 -1.71
N ALA A 433 -4.41 -31.25 -1.04
CA ALA A 433 -3.23 -30.81 -0.30
C ALA A 433 -2.81 -31.86 0.75
N ALA A 434 -3.74 -32.38 1.56
CA ALA A 434 -3.41 -33.42 2.54
C ALA A 434 -2.91 -34.73 1.87
N GLN A 435 -3.43 -35.07 0.68
CA GLN A 435 -3.08 -36.28 -0.06
C GLN A 435 -1.70 -36.18 -0.75
N GLU A 436 -1.35 -35.00 -1.28
CA GLU A 436 -0.03 -34.72 -1.86
C GLU A 436 1.11 -34.98 -0.88
N TRP A 437 0.87 -34.75 0.42
CA TRP A 437 1.85 -34.92 1.49
C TRP A 437 1.73 -36.25 2.26
N ALA A 438 0.77 -37.11 1.91
CA ALA A 438 0.54 -38.41 2.55
C ALA A 438 1.26 -39.59 1.85
N HIS A 439 1.89 -39.32 0.71
CA HIS A 439 2.65 -40.27 -0.12
C HIS A 439 4.12 -39.87 -0.18
#